data_AF-A0A620CUI4-F1
#
_entry.id   AF-A0A620CUI4-F1
#
_cell.length_a   1.000
_cell.length_b   1.000
_cell.length_c   1.000
_cell.angle_alpha   90.00
_cell.angle_beta   90.00
_cell.angle_gamma   90.00
#
_symmetry.space_group_name_H-M   'P 1'
#
loop_
_entity.id
_entity.type
_entity.pdbx_description
1 polymer ?
#
loop_
_entity_poly.entity_id
_entity_poly.type
_entity_poly.pdbx_seq_one_letter_code
_entity_poly.pdbx_strand_id
1 'polypeptide(L)'
;DEAELLKHCAWWGIVRKPASRAGGPVQLTLTGAATAGAGTQLQRGDGVVYHITASKNAGAGTLTVDLEAADAGAAGNAPAGTLLTFITPQAGIVQTATVTGSGLTGGADVESVPELLSRLVFRVQYPPSGGTKYDFERWAREVPGVTRAWCLPEWPQAGSLGVTFVLDNNPDIFPSEGDVARVAEYIKSHPDPATGEPVGQALGPVVKTFKLTNHPVAFQIKIAPDTPENQAAVRQALVDLLYNEAKPGGIILPSAFWRAVAGVKVLDDFELRSPMASVSAGATELLTVGGITWL
;
A
#
# COMPACT_ATOMS: atom_id res chain seq x y z
N ASP A 1 -22.21 6.19 -14.35
CA ASP A 1 -21.95 4.85 -14.90
C ASP A 1 -20.44 4.65 -15.05
N GLU A 2 -19.94 3.44 -14.85
CA GLU A 2 -18.49 3.12 -14.87
C GLU A 2 -17.89 3.35 -16.26
N ALA A 3 -18.63 3.01 -17.32
CA ALA A 3 -18.17 3.21 -18.70
C ALA A 3 -17.91 4.69 -19.02
N GLU A 4 -18.77 5.58 -18.53
CA GLU A 4 -18.60 7.03 -18.70
C GLU A 4 -17.42 7.57 -17.91
N LEU A 5 -17.17 7.05 -16.70
CA LEU A 5 -15.99 7.40 -15.91
C LEU A 5 -14.72 7.01 -16.67
N LEU A 6 -14.65 5.80 -17.22
CA LEU A 6 -13.49 5.32 -17.98
C LEU A 6 -13.21 6.20 -19.21
N LYS A 7 -14.25 6.58 -19.96
CA LYS A 7 -14.11 7.51 -21.10
C LYS A 7 -13.57 8.87 -20.66
N HIS A 8 -14.08 9.41 -19.57
CA HIS A 8 -13.64 10.71 -19.05
C HIS A 8 -12.20 10.65 -18.52
N CYS A 9 -11.83 9.57 -17.82
CA CYS A 9 -10.46 9.31 -17.39
C CYS A 9 -9.50 9.24 -18.58
N ALA A 10 -9.87 8.52 -19.65
CA ALA A 10 -9.06 8.41 -20.85
C ALA A 10 -8.82 9.77 -21.52
N TRP A 11 -9.83 10.66 -21.55
CA TRP A 11 -9.67 12.03 -22.05
C TRP A 11 -8.63 12.84 -21.26
N TRP A 12 -8.54 12.62 -19.94
CA TRP A 12 -7.54 13.24 -19.07
C TRP A 12 -6.17 12.52 -19.04
N GLY A 13 -6.00 11.46 -19.83
CA GLY A 13 -4.79 10.63 -19.85
C GLY A 13 -4.65 9.73 -18.62
N ILE A 14 -5.75 9.39 -17.95
CA ILE A 14 -5.75 8.48 -16.82
C ILE A 14 -6.17 7.09 -17.29
N VAL A 15 -5.29 6.12 -17.09
CA VAL A 15 -5.59 4.70 -17.27
C VAL A 15 -5.84 4.05 -15.92
N ARG A 16 -6.90 3.23 -15.86
CA ARG A 16 -7.25 2.44 -14.68
C ARG A 16 -6.15 1.44 -14.38
N LYS A 17 -5.69 1.35 -13.13
CA LYS A 17 -4.60 0.43 -12.78
C LYS A 17 -5.08 -1.01 -12.94
N PRO A 18 -4.36 -1.86 -13.69
CA PRO A 18 -4.65 -3.28 -13.73
C PRO A 18 -4.29 -3.93 -12.38
N ALA A 19 -4.78 -5.15 -12.15
CA ALA A 19 -4.25 -5.97 -11.08
C ALA A 19 -2.76 -6.26 -11.33
N SER A 20 -1.95 -6.28 -10.27
CA SER A 20 -0.52 -6.55 -10.34
C SER A 20 -0.14 -7.80 -9.54
N ARG A 21 0.97 -8.43 -9.94
CA ARG A 21 1.48 -9.64 -9.32
C ARG A 21 2.41 -9.28 -8.17
N ALA A 22 2.31 -10.02 -7.07
CA ALA A 22 3.29 -9.91 -6.00
C ALA A 22 4.58 -10.62 -6.40
N GLY A 23 5.72 -10.06 -6.00
CA GLY A 23 7.02 -10.68 -6.23
C GLY A 23 8.03 -10.33 -5.16
N GLY A 24 9.09 -11.12 -5.08
CA GLY A 24 10.14 -10.92 -4.10
C GLY A 24 11.03 -12.14 -3.89
N PRO A 25 12.04 -12.03 -3.01
CA PRO A 25 13.05 -13.07 -2.83
C PRO A 25 12.58 -14.18 -1.90
N VAL A 26 12.88 -15.42 -2.28
CA VAL A 26 12.74 -16.62 -1.46
C VAL A 26 14.10 -17.30 -1.28
N GLN A 27 14.35 -17.82 -0.08
CA GLN A 27 15.51 -18.64 0.21
C GLN A 27 15.16 -20.12 0.07
N LEU A 28 15.94 -20.81 -0.74
CA LEU A 28 15.95 -22.25 -0.91
C LEU A 28 17.11 -22.85 -0.13
N THR A 29 16.93 -24.07 0.38
CA THR A 29 18.03 -24.88 0.95
C THR A 29 18.36 -26.01 -0.01
N LEU A 30 19.61 -26.09 -0.46
CA LEU A 30 20.12 -27.10 -1.37
C LEU A 30 20.90 -28.17 -0.60
N THR A 31 20.58 -29.44 -0.85
CA THR A 31 21.28 -30.59 -0.24
C THR A 31 22.51 -31.01 -1.06
N GLY A 32 22.71 -30.44 -2.24
CA GLY A 32 23.78 -30.74 -3.19
C GLY A 32 23.82 -29.70 -4.31
N ALA A 33 24.57 -29.98 -5.38
CA ALA A 33 24.52 -29.16 -6.59
C ALA A 33 23.15 -29.29 -7.24
N ALA A 34 22.40 -28.19 -7.32
CA ALA A 34 21.04 -28.18 -7.85
C ALA A 34 20.77 -26.88 -8.63
N THR A 35 19.79 -26.95 -9.53
CA THR A 35 19.31 -25.81 -10.30
C THR A 35 17.85 -25.56 -9.96
N ALA A 36 17.56 -24.35 -9.51
CA ALA A 36 16.21 -23.85 -9.38
C ALA A 36 15.82 -23.22 -10.72
N GLY A 37 15.04 -23.94 -11.53
CA GLY A 37 14.69 -23.50 -12.89
C GLY A 37 13.60 -22.43 -12.90
N ALA A 38 13.70 -21.48 -13.84
CA ALA A 38 12.60 -20.56 -14.14
C ALA A 38 11.32 -21.34 -14.46
N GLY A 39 10.18 -20.82 -13.99
CA GLY A 39 8.88 -21.46 -14.11
C GLY A 39 8.59 -22.55 -13.08
N THR A 40 9.56 -22.95 -12.24
CA THR A 40 9.31 -23.88 -11.13
C THR A 40 8.29 -23.28 -10.18
N GLN A 41 7.26 -24.05 -9.83
CA GLN A 41 6.15 -23.57 -9.03
C GLN A 41 6.28 -23.91 -7.54
N LEU A 42 5.97 -22.92 -6.71
CA LEU A 42 5.85 -23.05 -5.27
C LEU A 42 4.46 -22.61 -4.82
N GLN A 43 3.96 -23.17 -3.73
CA GLN A 43 2.64 -22.91 -3.19
C GLN A 43 2.71 -22.53 -1.72
N ARG A 44 1.96 -21.49 -1.33
CA ARG A 44 1.73 -21.11 0.07
C ARG A 44 0.62 -21.99 0.67
N GLY A 45 0.59 -22.13 2.01
CA GLY A 45 -0.36 -23.01 2.70
C GLY A 45 -1.86 -22.75 2.45
N ASP A 46 -2.23 -21.57 1.94
CA ASP A 46 -3.60 -21.19 1.56
C ASP A 46 -3.92 -21.43 0.07
N GLY A 47 -2.97 -21.98 -0.69
CA GLY A 47 -3.16 -22.38 -2.08
C GLY A 47 -2.59 -21.43 -3.12
N VAL A 48 -2.11 -20.24 -2.74
CA VAL A 48 -1.55 -19.26 -3.69
C VAL A 48 -0.25 -19.79 -4.31
N VAL A 49 -0.18 -19.74 -5.64
CA VAL A 49 0.93 -20.28 -6.44
C VAL A 49 1.86 -19.16 -6.89
N TYR A 50 3.16 -19.44 -6.88
CA TYR A 50 4.24 -18.58 -7.34
C TYR A 50 5.13 -19.35 -8.30
N HIS A 51 5.86 -18.65 -9.15
CA HIS A 51 6.85 -19.24 -10.03
C HIS A 51 8.19 -18.52 -9.92
N ILE A 52 9.27 -19.27 -10.08
CA ILE A 52 10.63 -18.71 -10.14
C ILE A 52 10.78 -17.91 -11.44
N THR A 53 11.23 -16.66 -11.34
CA THR A 53 11.34 -15.76 -12.51
C THR A 53 12.60 -16.00 -13.34
N ALA A 54 13.71 -16.41 -12.71
CA ALA A 54 14.98 -16.65 -13.36
C ALA A 54 15.68 -17.89 -12.80
N SER A 55 16.22 -18.73 -13.70
CA SER A 55 16.96 -19.93 -13.31
C SER A 55 18.23 -19.53 -12.55
N LYS A 56 18.47 -20.16 -11.38
CA LYS A 56 19.74 -20.03 -10.65
C LYS A 56 20.22 -21.40 -10.20
N ASN A 57 21.53 -21.60 -10.17
CA ASN A 57 22.17 -22.83 -9.71
C ASN A 57 23.21 -22.54 -8.63
N ALA A 58 23.33 -23.45 -7.68
CA ALA A 58 24.35 -23.39 -6.63
C ALA A 58 24.69 -24.79 -6.10
N GLY A 59 25.78 -24.88 -5.33
CA GLY A 59 26.13 -26.08 -4.56
C GLY A 59 25.25 -26.24 -3.31
N ALA A 60 25.61 -27.20 -2.45
CA ALA A 60 24.93 -27.36 -1.15
C ALA A 60 25.01 -26.06 -0.33
N GLY A 61 23.92 -25.70 0.35
CA GLY A 61 23.81 -24.45 1.11
C GLY A 61 22.51 -23.71 0.84
N THR A 62 22.54 -22.37 0.93
CA THR A 62 21.37 -21.53 0.66
C THR A 62 21.45 -20.89 -0.73
N LEU A 63 20.31 -20.79 -1.41
CA LEU A 63 20.18 -20.13 -2.71
C LEU A 63 18.98 -19.17 -2.67
N THR A 64 19.20 -17.90 -2.99
CA THR A 64 18.13 -16.91 -3.11
C THR A 64 17.65 -16.79 -4.55
N VAL A 65 16.38 -17.07 -4.78
CA VAL A 65 15.71 -16.90 -6.08
C VAL A 65 14.55 -15.92 -5.95
N ASP A 66 14.15 -15.32 -7.06
CA ASP A 66 13.07 -14.35 -7.10
C ASP A 66 11.80 -15.05 -7.59
N LEU A 67 10.69 -14.80 -6.90
CA LEU A 67 9.38 -15.34 -7.22
C LEU A 67 8.43 -14.26 -7.74
N GLU A 68 7.48 -14.67 -8.56
CA GLU A 68 6.30 -13.89 -8.92
C GLU A 68 5.03 -14.73 -8.77
N ALA A 69 3.96 -14.13 -8.25
CA ALA A 69 2.66 -14.75 -8.09
C ALA A 69 2.05 -15.16 -9.45
N ALA A 70 1.51 -16.37 -9.51
CA ALA A 70 0.89 -16.94 -10.70
C ALA A 70 -0.45 -16.28 -11.06
N ASP A 71 -1.10 -15.64 -10.09
CA ASP A 71 -2.26 -14.76 -10.28
C ASP A 71 -1.94 -13.32 -9.85
N ALA A 72 -2.53 -12.35 -10.55
CA ALA A 72 -2.47 -10.95 -10.14
C ALA A 72 -3.52 -10.67 -9.05
N GLY A 73 -3.18 -9.81 -8.09
CA GLY A 73 -4.07 -9.46 -6.98
C GLY A 73 -3.32 -9.29 -5.66
N ALA A 74 -4.00 -8.66 -4.69
CA ALA A 74 -3.45 -8.42 -3.35
C ALA A 74 -3.21 -9.72 -2.57
N ALA A 75 -3.96 -10.78 -2.90
CA ALA A 75 -3.82 -12.11 -2.29
C ALA A 75 -2.42 -12.73 -2.49
N GLY A 76 -1.67 -12.31 -3.53
CA GLY A 76 -0.30 -12.76 -3.77
C GLY A 76 0.73 -12.23 -2.76
N ASN A 77 0.39 -11.21 -1.97
CA ASN A 77 1.35 -10.64 -1.02
C ASN A 77 1.62 -11.60 0.14
N ALA A 78 2.87 -11.70 0.58
CA ALA A 78 3.27 -12.56 1.69
C ALA A 78 4.38 -11.90 2.52
N PRO A 79 4.28 -11.84 3.86
CA PRO A 79 5.34 -11.29 4.70
C PRO A 79 6.59 -12.19 4.67
N ALA A 80 7.75 -11.61 5.01
CA ALA A 80 8.96 -12.38 5.24
C ALA A 80 8.75 -13.45 6.33
N GLY A 81 9.40 -14.60 6.18
CA GLY A 81 9.20 -15.78 7.03
C GLY A 81 8.04 -16.69 6.58
N THR A 82 7.23 -16.29 5.60
CA THR A 82 6.21 -17.17 5.02
C THR A 82 6.86 -18.39 4.38
N LEU A 83 6.37 -19.58 4.74
CA LEU A 83 6.82 -20.84 4.15
C LEU A 83 6.06 -21.14 2.87
N LEU A 84 6.79 -21.58 1.86
CA LEU A 84 6.28 -22.09 0.58
C LEU A 84 6.75 -23.53 0.39
N THR A 85 5.97 -24.30 -0.36
CA THR A 85 6.28 -25.70 -0.69
C THR A 85 6.34 -25.88 -2.19
N PHE A 86 7.24 -26.72 -2.69
CA PHE A 86 7.30 -27.00 -4.12
C PHE A 86 6.11 -27.85 -4.56
N ILE A 87 5.42 -27.44 -5.62
CA ILE A 87 4.32 -28.23 -6.20
C ILE A 87 4.88 -29.48 -6.88
N THR A 88 5.95 -29.31 -7.65
CA THR A 88 6.70 -30.42 -8.26
C THR A 88 8.04 -30.55 -7.55
N PRO A 89 8.34 -31.71 -6.94
CA PRO A 89 9.57 -31.90 -6.20
C PRO A 89 10.83 -31.61 -7.02
N GLN A 90 11.74 -30.81 -6.47
CA GLN A 90 13.01 -30.47 -7.13
C GLN A 90 14.17 -31.27 -6.54
N ALA A 91 14.89 -32.01 -7.39
CA ALA A 91 16.03 -32.82 -6.95
C ALA A 91 17.16 -31.95 -6.39
N GLY A 92 17.71 -32.35 -5.24
CA GLY A 92 18.81 -31.61 -4.58
C GLY A 92 18.37 -30.33 -3.86
N ILE A 93 17.06 -30.07 -3.75
CA ILE A 93 16.47 -28.93 -3.03
C ILE A 93 15.58 -29.47 -1.90
N VAL A 94 15.59 -28.83 -0.74
CA VAL A 94 14.60 -29.06 0.31
C VAL A 94 13.25 -28.55 -0.16
N GLN A 95 12.19 -29.34 0.02
CA GLN A 95 10.87 -29.06 -0.58
C GLN A 95 10.09 -27.92 0.12
N THR A 96 10.74 -27.22 1.03
CA THR A 96 10.25 -26.01 1.69
C THR A 96 11.17 -24.85 1.39
N ALA A 97 10.59 -23.69 1.10
CA ALA A 97 11.29 -22.45 0.85
C ALA A 97 10.75 -21.36 1.79
N THR A 98 11.59 -20.40 2.17
CA THR A 98 11.20 -19.33 3.10
C THR A 98 11.28 -17.98 2.40
N VAL A 99 10.19 -17.22 2.41
CA VAL A 99 10.18 -15.84 1.92
C VAL A 99 11.12 -14.99 2.76
N THR A 100 11.95 -14.16 2.12
CA THR A 100 12.99 -13.35 2.79
C THR A 100 12.86 -11.87 2.42
N GLY A 101 13.79 -11.04 2.90
CA GLY A 101 13.82 -9.61 2.60
C GLY A 101 12.55 -8.90 3.10
N SER A 102 11.93 -8.12 2.23
CA SER A 102 10.70 -7.37 2.51
C SER A 102 9.41 -8.17 2.36
N GLY A 103 9.49 -9.46 1.98
CA GLY A 103 8.32 -10.26 1.62
C GLY A 103 8.11 -10.35 0.10
N LEU A 104 7.02 -11.00 -0.28
CA LEU A 104 6.45 -10.95 -1.64
C LEU A 104 5.47 -9.77 -1.66
N THR A 105 5.79 -8.72 -2.40
CA THR A 105 5.06 -7.44 -2.35
C THR A 105 4.71 -6.94 -3.74
N GLY A 106 3.92 -5.88 -3.84
CA GLY A 106 3.48 -5.32 -5.12
C GLY A 106 2.29 -6.02 -5.78
N GLY A 107 1.72 -7.04 -5.14
CA GLY A 107 0.43 -7.59 -5.52
C GLY A 107 -0.68 -6.61 -5.18
N ALA A 108 -1.55 -6.32 -6.14
CA ALA A 108 -2.70 -5.44 -5.94
C ALA A 108 -3.85 -5.86 -6.85
N ASP A 109 -5.07 -5.69 -6.36
CA ASP A 109 -6.26 -5.89 -7.18
C ASP A 109 -6.43 -4.76 -8.20
N VAL A 110 -7.33 -4.97 -9.16
CA VAL A 110 -7.72 -3.91 -10.10
C VAL A 110 -8.25 -2.71 -9.32
N GLU A 111 -7.84 -1.51 -9.74
CA GLU A 111 -8.26 -0.27 -9.09
C GLU A 111 -9.79 -0.17 -9.03
N SER A 112 -10.34 0.20 -7.89
CA SER A 112 -11.79 0.34 -7.74
C SER A 112 -12.33 1.60 -8.43
N VAL A 113 -13.63 1.61 -8.73
CA VAL A 113 -14.30 2.78 -9.34
C VAL A 113 -14.15 4.06 -8.49
N PRO A 114 -14.32 4.03 -7.15
CA PRO A 114 -14.10 5.21 -6.30
C PRO A 114 -12.65 5.73 -6.32
N GLU A 115 -11.65 4.83 -6.34
CA GLU A 115 -10.24 5.22 -6.42
C GLU A 115 -9.90 5.86 -7.77
N LEU A 116 -10.43 5.31 -8.86
CA LEU A 116 -10.29 5.87 -10.20
C LEU A 116 -10.91 7.28 -10.26
N LEU A 117 -12.11 7.46 -9.70
CA LEU A 117 -12.76 8.76 -9.61
C LEU A 117 -11.91 9.74 -8.77
N SER A 118 -11.34 9.29 -7.66
CA SER A 118 -10.45 10.12 -6.82
C SER A 118 -9.20 10.57 -7.58
N ARG A 119 -8.59 9.70 -8.40
CA ARG A 119 -7.46 10.08 -9.27
C ARG A 119 -7.87 11.06 -10.35
N LEU A 120 -9.07 10.90 -10.93
CA LEU A 120 -9.63 11.85 -11.88
C LEU A 120 -9.81 13.23 -11.25
N VAL A 121 -10.50 13.32 -10.11
CA VAL A 121 -10.72 14.59 -9.40
C VAL A 121 -9.37 15.26 -9.09
N PHE A 122 -8.39 14.50 -8.61
CA PHE A 122 -7.05 15.01 -8.34
C PHE A 122 -6.36 15.56 -9.60
N ARG A 123 -6.44 14.84 -10.73
CA ARG A 123 -5.87 15.28 -12.01
C ARG A 123 -6.49 16.57 -12.53
N VAL A 124 -7.81 16.74 -12.35
CA VAL A 124 -8.52 17.97 -12.76
C VAL A 124 -8.14 19.15 -11.85
N GLN A 125 -8.05 18.92 -10.54
CA GLN A 125 -7.69 19.96 -9.57
C GLN A 125 -6.22 20.38 -9.66
N TYR A 126 -5.34 19.43 -10.00
CA TYR A 126 -3.89 19.64 -10.07
C TYR A 126 -3.35 19.20 -11.44
N PRO A 127 -3.51 20.04 -12.49
CA PRO A 127 -2.94 19.78 -13.79
C PRO A 127 -1.41 19.59 -13.73
N PRO A 128 -0.85 18.72 -14.58
CA PRO A 128 0.58 18.43 -14.59
C PRO A 128 1.39 19.68 -14.89
N SER A 129 2.43 19.93 -14.08
CA SER A 129 3.19 21.17 -14.14
C SER A 129 4.71 20.94 -14.12
N GLY A 130 5.16 19.72 -14.44
CA GLY A 130 6.57 19.42 -14.71
C GLY A 130 7.47 19.34 -13.49
N GLY A 131 6.98 18.79 -12.37
CA GLY A 131 7.80 18.53 -11.17
C GLY A 131 7.32 19.25 -9.92
N THR A 132 6.04 19.57 -9.84
CA THR A 132 5.41 20.09 -8.61
C THR A 132 5.16 18.95 -7.62
N LYS A 133 4.88 19.30 -6.35
CA LYS A 133 4.52 18.30 -5.33
C LYS A 133 3.38 17.36 -5.77
N TYR A 134 2.42 17.89 -6.52
CA TYR A 134 1.27 17.12 -7.01
C TYR A 134 1.63 16.18 -8.16
N ASP A 135 2.71 16.47 -8.92
CA ASP A 135 3.22 15.54 -9.93
C ASP A 135 3.78 14.28 -9.27
N PHE A 136 4.55 14.43 -8.19
CA PHE A 136 5.08 13.30 -7.43
C PHE A 136 3.99 12.49 -6.72
N GLU A 137 2.97 13.16 -6.16
CA GLU A 137 1.79 12.49 -5.61
C GLU A 137 1.03 11.71 -6.69
N ARG A 138 0.89 12.29 -7.88
CA ARG A 138 0.24 11.62 -9.01
C ARG A 138 1.00 10.37 -9.45
N TRP A 139 2.32 10.50 -9.68
CA TRP A 139 3.17 9.37 -10.08
C TRP A 139 3.18 8.25 -9.05
N ALA A 140 3.20 8.58 -7.75
CA ALA A 140 3.07 7.57 -6.71
C ALA A 140 1.71 6.84 -6.79
N ARG A 141 0.61 7.55 -7.05
CA ARG A 141 -0.75 6.98 -7.14
C ARG A 141 -1.02 6.18 -8.42
N GLU A 142 -0.19 6.31 -9.44
CA GLU A 142 -0.24 5.50 -10.67
C GLU A 142 0.25 4.07 -10.44
N VAL A 143 1.07 3.85 -9.41
CA VAL A 143 1.59 2.53 -9.05
C VAL A 143 0.47 1.63 -8.50
N PRO A 144 0.29 0.40 -9.02
CA PRO A 144 -0.69 -0.55 -8.50
C PRO A 144 -0.57 -0.78 -7.00
N GLY A 145 -1.71 -0.78 -6.31
CA GLY A 145 -1.81 -0.88 -4.84
C GLY A 145 -1.75 0.46 -4.09
N VAL A 146 -1.15 1.51 -4.66
CA VAL A 146 -1.08 2.82 -3.99
C VAL A 146 -2.42 3.52 -4.01
N THR A 147 -2.96 3.83 -2.83
CA THR A 147 -4.29 4.44 -2.66
C THR A 147 -4.19 5.93 -2.40
N ARG A 148 -3.35 6.34 -1.45
CA ARG A 148 -3.08 7.72 -1.05
C ARG A 148 -1.58 7.98 -1.06
N ALA A 149 -1.18 9.18 -1.47
CA ALA A 149 0.21 9.63 -1.49
C ALA A 149 0.31 11.11 -1.12
N TRP A 150 1.45 11.49 -0.54
CA TRP A 150 1.78 12.84 -0.12
C TRP A 150 3.23 13.16 -0.51
N CYS A 151 3.45 14.40 -0.96
CA CYS A 151 4.77 14.93 -1.21
C CYS A 151 5.13 15.98 -0.15
N LEU A 152 6.29 15.82 0.47
CA LEU A 152 6.88 16.73 1.44
C LEU A 152 8.03 17.50 0.79
N PRO A 153 7.83 18.78 0.42
CA PRO A 153 8.92 19.62 -0.06
C PRO A 153 9.99 19.80 1.03
N GLU A 154 11.25 19.89 0.61
CA GLU A 154 12.41 20.14 1.49
C GLU A 154 12.61 19.09 2.59
N TRP A 155 12.21 17.83 2.33
CA TRP A 155 12.39 16.72 3.26
C TRP A 155 13.35 15.65 2.71
N PRO A 156 14.32 15.15 3.51
CA PRO A 156 14.61 15.54 4.90
C PRO A 156 15.46 16.82 5.02
N GLN A 157 15.89 17.39 3.89
CA GLN A 157 16.74 18.58 3.84
C GLN A 157 16.35 19.52 2.69
N ALA A 158 16.78 20.77 2.78
CA ALA A 158 16.61 21.74 1.69
C ALA A 158 17.20 21.20 0.37
N GLY A 159 16.48 21.41 -0.74
CA GLY A 159 16.86 20.88 -2.07
C GLY A 159 16.49 19.41 -2.31
N SER A 160 15.77 18.77 -1.39
CA SER A 160 15.21 17.42 -1.57
C SER A 160 13.69 17.43 -1.44
N LEU A 161 13.05 16.35 -1.87
CA LEU A 161 11.62 16.14 -1.65
C LEU A 161 11.35 14.70 -1.18
N GLY A 162 10.48 14.59 -0.19
CA GLY A 162 9.99 13.31 0.32
C GLY A 162 8.71 12.91 -0.41
N VAL A 163 8.60 11.65 -0.81
CA VAL A 163 7.34 11.07 -1.29
C VAL A 163 6.95 9.92 -0.38
N THR A 164 5.70 9.91 0.06
CA THR A 164 5.21 8.85 0.94
C THR A 164 3.79 8.48 0.58
N PHE A 165 3.37 7.26 0.92
CA PHE A 165 2.13 6.68 0.47
C PHE A 165 1.67 5.55 1.38
N VAL A 166 0.42 5.14 1.18
CA VAL A 166 -0.20 3.98 1.84
C VAL A 166 -0.91 3.09 0.83
N LEU A 167 -1.21 1.87 1.27
CA LEU A 167 -1.84 0.78 0.53
C LEU A 167 -3.14 0.39 1.27
N ASP A 168 -4.16 1.24 1.25
CA ASP A 168 -5.36 1.07 2.11
C ASP A 168 -6.15 -0.24 1.87
N ASN A 169 -5.94 -0.88 0.72
CA ASN A 169 -6.57 -2.16 0.38
C ASN A 169 -5.82 -3.38 0.96
N ASN A 170 -4.67 -3.16 1.59
CA ASN A 170 -3.91 -4.20 2.29
C ASN A 170 -4.30 -4.25 3.78
N PRO A 171 -4.18 -5.42 4.45
CA PRO A 171 -4.42 -5.53 5.89
C PRO A 171 -3.54 -4.61 6.73
N ASP A 172 -2.28 -4.44 6.32
CA ASP A 172 -1.39 -3.38 6.78
C ASP A 172 -1.29 -2.32 5.68
N ILE A 173 -1.78 -1.13 5.98
CA ILE A 173 -1.78 -0.01 5.03
C ILE A 173 -0.37 0.57 4.81
N PHE A 174 0.56 0.30 5.71
CA PHE A 174 1.91 0.85 5.63
C PHE A 174 2.76 0.01 4.66
N PRO A 175 3.41 0.64 3.67
CA PRO A 175 4.13 -0.09 2.64
C PRO A 175 5.36 -0.81 3.19
N SER A 176 5.66 -1.97 2.60
CA SER A 176 6.93 -2.66 2.83
C SER A 176 8.10 -1.91 2.18
N GLU A 177 9.34 -2.29 2.49
CA GLU A 177 10.51 -1.74 1.80
C GLU A 177 10.52 -2.07 0.29
N GLY A 178 9.94 -3.20 -0.11
CA GLY A 178 9.79 -3.58 -1.52
C GLY A 178 8.83 -2.67 -2.25
N ASP A 179 7.74 -2.26 -1.60
CA ASP A 179 6.79 -1.29 -2.15
C ASP A 179 7.41 0.10 -2.27
N VAL A 180 8.18 0.53 -1.26
CA VAL A 180 8.90 1.81 -1.28
C VAL A 180 9.90 1.85 -2.44
N ALA A 181 10.66 0.77 -2.65
CA ALA A 181 11.60 0.66 -3.77
C ALA A 181 10.88 0.71 -5.12
N ARG A 182 9.77 -0.02 -5.27
CA ARG A 182 8.96 -0.04 -6.50
C ARG A 182 8.41 1.35 -6.86
N VAL A 183 7.87 2.07 -5.88
CA VAL A 183 7.38 3.44 -6.10
C VAL A 183 8.53 4.41 -6.38
N ALA A 184 9.67 4.26 -5.71
CA ALA A 184 10.86 5.07 -5.99
C ALA A 184 11.36 4.88 -7.44
N GLU A 185 11.45 3.64 -7.92
CA GLU A 185 11.84 3.35 -9.30
C GLU A 185 10.83 3.92 -10.30
N TYR A 186 9.54 3.80 -10.04
CA TYR A 186 8.50 4.38 -10.90
C TYR A 186 8.63 5.91 -11.00
N ILE A 187 8.84 6.60 -9.88
CA ILE A 187 8.99 8.06 -9.86
C ILE A 187 10.24 8.52 -10.63
N LYS A 188 11.34 7.76 -10.59
CA LYS A 188 12.57 8.08 -11.33
C LYS A 188 12.30 8.15 -12.82
N SER A 189 11.70 7.09 -13.39
CA SER A 189 11.35 7.01 -14.80
C SER A 189 10.35 5.88 -15.04
N HIS A 190 9.27 6.17 -15.75
CA HIS A 190 8.28 5.20 -16.19
C HIS A 190 7.69 5.62 -17.55
N PRO A 191 7.15 4.68 -18.34
CA PRO A 191 6.31 5.03 -19.48
C PRO A 191 4.99 5.60 -18.97
N ASP A 192 4.61 6.78 -19.47
CA ASP A 192 3.31 7.38 -19.17
C ASP A 192 2.19 6.40 -19.55
N PRO A 193 1.26 6.08 -18.63
CA PRO A 193 0.27 5.04 -18.89
C PRO A 193 -0.62 5.28 -20.11
N ALA A 194 -0.81 6.53 -20.53
CA ALA A 194 -1.68 6.87 -21.66
C ALA A 194 -0.92 6.97 -22.99
N THR A 195 0.31 7.46 -22.98
CA THR A 195 1.09 7.75 -24.20
C THR A 195 2.23 6.78 -24.45
N GLY A 196 2.74 6.12 -23.40
CA GLY A 196 3.92 5.26 -23.45
C GLY A 196 5.26 6.01 -23.48
N GLU A 197 5.24 7.34 -23.55
CA GLU A 197 6.43 8.17 -23.55
C GLU A 197 7.12 8.15 -22.17
N PRO A 198 8.46 8.19 -22.11
CA PRO A 198 9.18 8.21 -20.85
C PRO A 198 8.90 9.52 -20.10
N VAL A 199 8.35 9.38 -18.91
CA VAL A 199 8.11 10.47 -17.95
C VAL A 199 8.77 10.12 -16.63
N GLY A 200 9.10 11.13 -15.85
CA GLY A 200 9.69 10.91 -14.54
C GLY A 200 10.35 12.15 -14.00
N GLN A 201 11.10 11.93 -12.94
CA GLN A 201 11.84 12.97 -12.25
C GLN A 201 12.90 13.61 -13.17
N ALA A 202 12.91 14.94 -13.25
CA ALA A 202 14.00 15.68 -13.89
C ALA A 202 15.34 15.48 -13.16
N LEU A 203 16.44 15.56 -13.90
CA LEU A 203 17.78 15.58 -13.32
C LEU A 203 17.93 16.79 -12.39
N GLY A 204 18.30 16.58 -11.12
CA GLY A 204 18.53 17.68 -10.17
C GLY A 204 18.06 17.38 -8.75
N PRO A 205 16.74 17.46 -8.45
CA PRO A 205 16.22 17.29 -7.09
C PRO A 205 16.56 15.90 -6.55
N VAL A 206 16.76 15.77 -5.24
CA VAL A 206 16.86 14.44 -4.61
C VAL A 206 15.46 14.03 -4.17
N VAL A 207 14.90 13.00 -4.80
CA VAL A 207 13.61 12.42 -4.41
C VAL A 207 13.84 11.23 -3.49
N LYS A 208 13.25 11.28 -2.29
CA LYS A 208 13.30 10.19 -1.33
C LYS A 208 11.91 9.64 -1.08
N THR A 209 11.64 8.45 -1.58
CA THR A 209 10.43 7.70 -1.22
C THR A 209 10.64 7.02 0.14
N PHE A 210 9.65 7.11 1.03
CA PHE A 210 9.73 6.52 2.37
C PHE A 210 8.35 6.08 2.89
N LYS A 211 8.35 5.20 3.89
CA LYS A 211 7.13 4.75 4.58
C LYS A 211 6.81 5.63 5.80
N LEU A 212 5.52 5.82 6.07
CA LEU A 212 5.05 6.53 7.26
C LEU A 212 5.19 5.67 8.52
N THR A 213 5.35 6.35 9.65
CA THR A 213 5.22 5.74 10.98
C THR A 213 3.76 5.77 11.41
N ASN A 214 3.26 4.65 11.91
CA ASN A 214 1.91 4.59 12.45
C ASN A 214 1.81 5.36 13.77
N HIS A 215 0.86 6.29 13.86
CA HIS A 215 0.52 7.00 15.09
C HIS A 215 -0.93 6.65 15.48
N PRO A 216 -1.15 5.59 16.28
CA PRO A 216 -2.49 5.19 16.68
C PRO A 216 -3.10 6.18 17.69
N VAL A 217 -4.30 6.66 17.41
CA VAL A 217 -5.07 7.53 18.31
C VAL A 217 -5.89 6.66 19.26
N ALA A 218 -5.66 6.79 20.57
CA ALA A 218 -6.43 6.07 21.58
C ALA A 218 -7.74 6.80 21.91
N PHE A 219 -8.83 6.03 21.96
CA PHE A 219 -10.17 6.55 22.22
C PHE A 219 -10.74 6.02 23.52
N GLN A 220 -11.54 6.85 24.18
CA GLN A 220 -12.39 6.45 25.31
C GLN A 220 -13.81 6.92 24.99
N ILE A 221 -14.70 5.97 24.75
CA ILE A 221 -16.04 6.23 24.22
C ILE A 221 -17.06 5.44 25.02
N LYS A 222 -18.15 6.09 25.41
CA LYS A 222 -19.37 5.43 25.86
C LYS A 222 -20.41 5.50 24.76
N ILE A 223 -21.12 4.42 24.52
CA ILE A 223 -22.21 4.36 23.54
C ILE A 223 -23.46 3.73 24.17
N ALA A 224 -24.63 4.13 23.69
CA ALA A 224 -25.90 3.52 24.06
C ALA A 224 -26.74 3.27 22.78
N PRO A 225 -27.23 2.05 22.54
CA PRO A 225 -26.90 0.81 23.25
C PRO A 225 -25.46 0.32 22.95
N ASP A 226 -24.78 -0.24 23.96
CA ASP A 226 -23.44 -0.82 23.82
C ASP A 226 -23.52 -2.26 23.32
N THR A 227 -23.44 -2.42 22.00
CA THR A 227 -23.47 -3.72 21.31
C THR A 227 -22.23 -3.87 20.44
N PRO A 228 -21.72 -5.09 20.21
CA PRO A 228 -20.58 -5.32 19.32
C PRO A 228 -20.76 -4.72 17.92
N GLU A 229 -21.99 -4.74 17.40
CA GLU A 229 -22.37 -4.16 16.12
C GLU A 229 -22.20 -2.64 16.12
N ASN A 230 -22.67 -1.96 17.18
CA ASN A 230 -22.52 -0.52 17.33
C ASN A 230 -21.05 -0.12 17.56
N GLN A 231 -20.30 -0.90 18.33
CA GLN A 231 -18.86 -0.70 18.51
C GLN A 231 -18.11 -0.79 17.18
N ALA A 232 -18.45 -1.77 16.33
CA ALA A 232 -17.88 -1.91 15.00
C ALA A 232 -18.26 -0.74 14.08
N ALA A 233 -19.52 -0.29 14.11
CA ALA A 233 -19.99 0.86 13.33
C ALA A 233 -19.27 2.15 13.70
N VAL A 234 -19.08 2.42 15.00
CA VAL A 234 -18.31 3.58 15.48
C VAL A 234 -16.84 3.48 15.09
N ARG A 235 -16.24 2.29 15.23
CA ARG A 235 -14.87 2.07 14.77
C ARG A 235 -14.73 2.36 13.28
N GLN A 236 -15.67 1.89 12.46
CA GLN A 236 -15.66 2.14 11.02
C GLN A 236 -15.80 3.64 10.71
N ALA A 237 -16.70 4.36 11.39
CA ALA A 237 -16.85 5.80 11.20
C ALA A 237 -15.55 6.58 11.53
N LEU A 238 -14.81 6.16 12.56
CA LEU A 238 -13.50 6.74 12.89
C LEU A 238 -12.42 6.37 11.86
N VAL A 239 -12.45 5.15 11.32
CA VAL A 239 -11.56 4.73 10.22
C VAL A 239 -11.84 5.59 8.98
N ASP A 240 -13.11 5.76 8.61
CA ASP A 240 -13.51 6.57 7.46
C ASP A 240 -13.11 8.04 7.64
N LEU A 241 -13.26 8.60 8.86
CA LEU A 241 -12.79 9.94 9.18
C LEU A 241 -11.29 10.07 8.91
N LEU A 242 -10.47 9.18 9.47
CA LEU A 242 -9.01 9.26 9.32
C LEU A 242 -8.56 8.92 7.90
N TYR A 243 -9.28 8.05 7.18
CA TYR A 243 -9.03 7.81 5.77
C TYR A 243 -9.16 9.09 4.94
N ASN A 244 -10.19 9.89 5.22
CA ASN A 244 -10.52 11.11 4.47
C ASN A 244 -9.71 12.34 4.91
N GLU A 245 -9.50 12.52 6.22
CA GLU A 245 -8.91 13.76 6.77
C GLU A 245 -7.44 13.61 7.20
N ALA A 246 -6.96 12.40 7.53
CA ALA A 246 -5.59 12.24 8.01
C ALA A 246 -4.58 12.37 6.89
N LYS A 247 -3.51 13.13 7.17
CA LYS A 247 -2.35 13.31 6.30
C LYS A 247 -1.10 13.51 7.15
N PRO A 248 0.10 13.24 6.60
CA PRO A 248 1.35 13.52 7.30
C PRO A 248 1.47 15.00 7.67
N GLY A 249 1.89 15.28 8.90
CA GLY A 249 1.93 16.65 9.46
C GLY A 249 0.56 17.28 9.69
N GLY A 250 -0.54 16.52 9.53
CA GLY A 250 -1.91 17.00 9.67
C GLY A 250 -2.37 17.09 11.12
N ILE A 251 -3.45 17.85 11.34
CA ILE A 251 -4.11 17.98 12.64
C ILE A 251 -5.57 17.59 12.47
N ILE A 252 -6.06 16.72 13.37
CA ILE A 252 -7.47 16.37 13.48
C ILE A 252 -8.03 17.00 14.75
N LEU A 253 -9.10 17.80 14.58
CA LEU A 253 -9.74 18.50 15.68
C LEU A 253 -10.68 17.56 16.45
N PRO A 254 -10.91 17.79 17.76
CA PRO A 254 -11.85 16.99 18.56
C PRO A 254 -13.25 16.92 17.95
N SER A 255 -13.70 18.03 17.34
CA SER A 255 -15.00 18.11 16.68
C SER A 255 -15.14 17.18 15.49
N ALA A 256 -14.04 16.78 14.84
CA ALA A 256 -14.07 15.81 13.75
C ALA A 256 -14.40 14.41 14.28
N PHE A 257 -13.76 13.99 15.37
CA PHE A 257 -14.08 12.72 16.04
C PHE A 257 -15.51 12.71 16.54
N TRP A 258 -15.97 13.80 17.16
CA TRP A 258 -17.35 13.91 17.64
C TRP A 258 -18.36 13.80 16.50
N ARG A 259 -18.13 14.49 15.37
CA ARG A 259 -18.98 14.39 14.17
C ARG A 259 -19.00 12.98 13.58
N ALA A 260 -17.87 12.29 13.58
CA ALA A 260 -17.80 10.92 13.06
C ALA A 260 -18.65 9.95 13.90
N VAL A 261 -18.54 10.01 15.23
CA VAL A 261 -19.36 9.17 16.13
C VAL A 261 -20.84 9.57 16.06
N ALA A 262 -21.15 10.87 16.04
CA ALA A 262 -22.53 11.37 15.88
C ALA A 262 -23.20 10.94 14.56
N GLY A 263 -22.41 10.64 13.53
CA GLY A 263 -22.91 10.14 12.25
C GLY A 263 -23.49 8.71 12.31
N VAL A 264 -23.22 7.96 13.38
CA VAL A 264 -23.67 6.58 13.56
C VAL A 264 -25.12 6.57 14.03
N LYS A 265 -26.06 6.42 13.08
CA LYS A 265 -27.51 6.55 13.29
C LYS A 265 -28.16 5.52 14.22
N VAL A 266 -27.45 4.44 14.55
CA VAL A 266 -27.94 3.34 15.41
C VAL A 266 -27.70 3.61 16.90
N LEU A 267 -27.08 4.75 17.24
CA LEU A 267 -26.84 5.16 18.62
C LEU A 267 -27.97 6.07 19.11
N ASP A 268 -28.46 5.78 20.32
CA ASP A 268 -29.37 6.66 21.06
C ASP A 268 -28.59 7.82 21.71
N ASP A 269 -27.40 7.52 22.24
CA ASP A 269 -26.50 8.50 22.87
C ASP A 269 -25.03 8.04 22.80
N PHE A 270 -24.11 8.98 22.90
CA PHE A 270 -22.67 8.70 23.01
C PHE A 270 -21.92 9.77 23.80
N GLU A 271 -20.84 9.36 24.47
CA GLU A 271 -19.92 10.25 25.17
C GLU A 271 -18.49 9.99 24.69
N LEU A 272 -17.83 10.99 24.09
CA LEU A 272 -16.43 10.93 23.70
C LEU A 272 -15.55 11.58 24.78
N ARG A 273 -14.86 10.78 25.58
CA ARG A 273 -13.96 11.26 26.65
C ARG A 273 -12.52 11.48 26.20
N SER A 274 -12.08 10.80 25.16
CA SER A 274 -10.75 11.00 24.59
C SER A 274 -10.76 10.67 23.10
N PRO A 275 -10.11 11.48 22.24
CA PRO A 275 -9.31 12.66 22.57
C PRO A 275 -10.16 13.94 22.79
N MET A 276 -9.86 14.70 23.85
CA MET A 276 -10.49 16.02 24.11
C MET A 276 -9.73 17.21 23.51
N ALA A 277 -8.48 16.99 23.09
CA ALA A 277 -7.63 17.98 22.46
C ALA A 277 -7.32 17.57 21.01
N SER A 278 -6.91 18.53 20.19
CA SER A 278 -6.50 18.28 18.81
C SER A 278 -5.35 17.28 18.78
N VAL A 279 -5.42 16.33 17.85
CA VAL A 279 -4.40 15.31 17.65
C VAL A 279 -3.60 15.67 16.40
N SER A 280 -2.29 15.81 16.52
CA SER A 280 -1.39 16.16 15.43
C SER A 280 -0.51 14.97 15.06
N ALA A 281 -0.40 14.68 13.76
CA ALA A 281 0.62 13.78 13.24
C ALA A 281 1.94 14.54 13.05
N GLY A 282 3.08 13.90 13.35
CA GLY A 282 4.37 14.36 12.87
C GLY A 282 4.45 14.36 11.33
N ALA A 283 5.46 15.04 10.77
CA ALA A 283 5.64 15.15 9.32
C ALA A 283 5.77 13.78 8.62
N THR A 284 6.28 12.77 9.33
CA THR A 284 6.48 11.40 8.82
C THR A 284 5.53 10.39 9.48
N GLU A 285 4.43 10.86 10.06
CA GLU A 285 3.47 10.02 10.78
C GLU A 285 2.10 10.07 10.13
N LEU A 286 1.34 8.99 10.25
CA LEU A 286 -0.08 8.95 9.88
C LEU A 286 -0.92 8.56 11.08
N LEU A 287 -1.95 9.36 11.36
CA LEU A 287 -2.92 9.04 12.39
C LEU A 287 -3.79 7.86 11.93
N THR A 288 -3.88 6.82 12.77
CA THR A 288 -4.79 5.68 12.56
C THR A 288 -5.65 5.47 13.80
N VAL A 289 -6.71 4.68 13.67
CA VAL A 289 -7.55 4.32 14.82
C VAL A 289 -6.77 3.34 15.70
N GLY A 290 -6.45 3.77 16.92
CA GLY A 290 -5.83 2.94 17.94
C GLY A 290 -6.84 2.12 18.74
N GLY A 291 -6.47 1.78 19.98
CA GLY A 291 -7.38 1.11 20.90
C GLY A 291 -8.58 1.99 21.26
N ILE A 292 -9.77 1.41 21.29
CA ILE A 292 -10.99 2.04 21.79
C ILE A 292 -11.36 1.36 23.10
N THR A 293 -11.35 2.13 24.19
CA THR A 293 -11.87 1.69 25.48
C THR A 293 -13.34 2.07 25.58
N TRP A 294 -14.21 1.07 25.67
CA TRP A 294 -15.65 1.24 25.88
C TRP A 294 -15.95 1.39 27.38
N LEU A 295 -16.75 2.40 27.74
CA LEU A 295 -17.02 2.83 29.12
C LEU A 295 -18.46 2.59 29.57
#